data_AF-A0A9D6F859-F1
#
_entry.id   AF-A0A9D6F859-F1
#
_cell.length_a   1.000
_cell.length_b   1.000
_cell.length_c   1.000
_cell.angle_alpha   90.00
_cell.angle_beta   90.00
_cell.angle_gamma   90.00
#
_symmetry.space_group_name_H-M   'P 1'
#
loop_
_entity.id
_entity.type
_entity.pdbx_description
1 polymer ?
#
loop_
_entity_poly.entity_id
_entity_poly.type
_entity_poly.pdbx_seq_one_letter_code
_entity_poly.pdbx_strand_id
1 'polypeptide(L)'
;MPRYLTSHNMACMTRQGAKELAERLRAAKEVEFLRLVANMTEGQLISEFEAASREVIEGWLKQSGIHYEWLRRIDFEATREAFHDL
;
A
#
# COMPACT_ATOMS: atom_id res chain seq x y z
N MET A 1 -12.45 -7.57 2.16
CA MET A 1 -11.44 -8.66 2.17
C MET A 1 -10.35 -8.29 3.18
N PRO A 2 -9.41 -9.17 3.56
CA PRO A 2 -8.33 -8.77 4.47
C PRO A 2 -7.57 -7.54 3.95
N ARG A 3 -7.33 -6.57 4.83
CA ARG A 3 -6.59 -5.35 4.52
C ARG A 3 -5.13 -5.46 4.92
N TYR A 4 -4.27 -4.85 4.12
CA TYR A 4 -2.83 -4.86 4.32
C TYR A 4 -2.24 -3.48 4.15
N LEU A 5 -1.31 -3.12 5.03
CA LEU A 5 -0.44 -1.95 4.90
C LEU A 5 0.95 -2.40 4.47
N THR A 6 1.51 -1.66 3.53
CA THR A 6 2.93 -1.75 3.16
C THR A 6 3.62 -0.42 3.39
N SER A 7 4.87 -0.47 3.86
CA SER A 7 5.75 0.70 3.90
C SER A 7 6.90 0.54 2.92
N HIS A 8 7.27 1.65 2.31
CA HIS A 8 8.25 1.73 1.25
C HIS A 8 9.17 2.92 1.50
N ASN A 9 10.46 2.72 1.25
CA ASN A 9 11.40 3.82 1.09
C ASN A 9 11.26 4.42 -0.31
N MET A 10 11.09 5.73 -0.39
CA MET A 10 10.89 6.46 -1.63
C MET A 10 12.20 6.79 -2.35
N ALA A 11 13.36 6.57 -1.73
CA ALA A 11 14.65 7.00 -2.26
C ALA A 11 14.58 8.46 -2.76
N CYS A 12 14.95 8.72 -4.03
CA CYS A 12 14.88 10.05 -4.66
C CYS A 12 13.56 10.31 -5.41
N MET A 13 12.49 9.54 -5.15
CA MET A 13 11.23 9.65 -5.89
C MET A 13 10.61 11.03 -5.71
N THR A 14 10.35 11.68 -6.84
CA THR A 14 9.68 12.99 -6.88
C THR A 14 8.18 12.84 -6.61
N ARG A 15 7.50 13.96 -6.37
CA ARG A 15 6.04 13.97 -6.24
C ARG A 15 5.34 13.44 -7.51
N GLN A 16 5.93 13.69 -8.69
CA GLN A 16 5.43 13.13 -9.94
C GLN A 16 5.59 11.61 -9.97
N GLY A 17 6.77 11.09 -9.60
CA GLY A 17 7.00 9.64 -9.53
C GLY A 17 6.05 8.96 -8.53
N ALA A 18 5.75 9.59 -7.39
CA ALA A 18 4.76 9.08 -6.44
C ALA A 18 3.34 9.05 -7.04
N LYS A 19 2.99 10.03 -7.89
CA LYS A 19 1.70 10.04 -8.60
C LYS A 19 1.63 8.92 -9.65
N GLU A 20 2.67 8.75 -10.44
CA GLU A 20 2.77 7.68 -11.45
C GLU A 20 2.70 6.30 -10.78
N LEU A 21 3.38 6.13 -9.63
CA LEU A 21 3.25 4.94 -8.81
C LEU A 21 1.80 4.73 -8.38
N ALA A 22 1.14 5.74 -7.81
CA ALA A 22 -0.25 5.63 -7.37
C ALA A 22 -1.20 5.25 -8.53
N GLU A 23 -1.01 5.81 -9.72
CA GLU A 23 -1.77 5.43 -10.93
C GLU A 23 -1.54 3.96 -11.30
N ARG A 24 -0.31 3.47 -11.20
CA ARG A 24 0.02 2.07 -11.42
C ARG A 24 -0.60 1.14 -10.37
N LEU A 25 -0.60 1.52 -9.09
CA LEU A 25 -1.25 0.74 -8.03
C LEU A 25 -2.78 0.68 -8.25
N ARG A 26 -3.40 1.79 -8.66
CA ARG A 26 -4.83 1.86 -8.99
C ARG A 26 -5.24 1.00 -10.18
N ALA A 27 -4.32 0.68 -11.08
CA ALA A 27 -4.58 -0.15 -12.25
C ALA A 27 -4.42 -1.66 -11.98
N ALA A 28 -4.00 -2.04 -10.76
CA ALA A 28 -3.89 -3.43 -10.35
C ALA A 28 -5.24 -4.15 -10.42
N LYS A 29 -5.23 -5.45 -10.75
CA LYS A 29 -6.45 -6.27 -10.81
C LYS A 29 -6.45 -7.40 -9.80
N GLU A 30 -5.26 -7.78 -9.33
CA GLU A 30 -5.02 -8.88 -8.41
C GLU A 30 -5.20 -8.46 -6.94
N VAL A 31 -5.04 -7.16 -6.67
CA VAL A 31 -5.28 -6.52 -5.37
C VAL A 31 -6.07 -5.25 -5.58
N GLU A 32 -6.88 -4.87 -4.61
CA GLU A 32 -7.62 -3.62 -4.63
C GLU A 32 -6.80 -2.55 -3.90
N PHE A 33 -6.49 -1.45 -4.59
CA PHE A 33 -5.78 -0.32 -4.00
C PHE A 33 -6.73 0.61 -3.26
N LEU A 34 -6.48 0.88 -1.98
CA LEU A 34 -7.33 1.76 -1.17
C LEU A 34 -6.75 3.18 -1.07
N ARG A 35 -5.49 3.30 -0.63
CA ARG A 35 -4.84 4.60 -0.47
C ARG A 35 -3.32 4.50 -0.47
N LEU A 36 -2.70 5.65 -0.72
CA LEU A 36 -1.27 5.86 -0.59
C LEU A 36 -1.05 7.23 0.06
N VAL A 37 -0.21 7.24 1.08
CA VAL A 37 0.25 8.45 1.76
C VAL A 37 1.77 8.49 1.72
N ALA A 38 2.33 9.66 1.46
CA ALA A 38 3.76 9.84 1.26
C ALA A 38 4.27 11.03 2.08
N ASN A 39 5.35 10.79 2.83
CA ASN A 39 6.20 11.83 3.39
C ASN A 39 7.34 12.11 2.40
N MET A 40 7.21 13.18 1.63
CA MET A 40 8.23 13.58 0.65
C MET A 40 9.53 14.08 1.29
N THR A 41 9.49 14.51 2.56
CA THR A 41 10.65 15.04 3.28
C THR A 41 11.53 13.92 3.82
N GLU A 42 10.92 12.90 4.41
CA GLU A 42 11.65 11.72 4.94
C GLU A 42 11.81 10.61 3.90
N GLY A 43 11.17 10.75 2.73
CA GLY A 43 11.23 9.75 1.68
C GLY A 43 10.55 8.45 2.08
N GLN A 44 9.40 8.51 2.74
CA GLN A 44 8.64 7.33 3.15
C GLN A 44 7.24 7.33 2.54
N LEU A 45 6.77 6.15 2.17
CA LEU A 45 5.46 5.94 1.59
C LEU A 45 4.77 4.75 2.25
N ILE A 46 3.49 4.90 2.53
CA ILE A 46 2.63 3.83 3.03
C ILE A 46 1.49 3.65 2.05
N SER A 47 1.22 2.42 1.67
CA SER A 47 0.07 2.06 0.83
C SER A 47 -0.80 1.03 1.52
N GLU A 48 -2.10 1.11 1.25
CA GLU A 48 -3.10 0.22 1.80
C GLU A 48 -3.85 -0.50 0.68
N PHE A 49 -4.06 -1.80 0.86
CA PHE A 49 -4.67 -2.68 -0.12
C PHE A 49 -5.66 -3.65 0.53
N GLU A 50 -6.65 -4.08 -0.24
CA GLU A 50 -7.38 -5.32 0.01
C GLU A 50 -6.85 -6.44 -0.88
N ALA A 51 -6.67 -7.62 -0.31
CA ALA A 51 -6.24 -8.81 -1.04
C ALA A 51 -6.85 -10.08 -0.44
N ALA A 52 -7.03 -11.11 -1.26
CA ALA A 52 -7.62 -12.38 -0.82
C ALA A 52 -6.78 -13.07 0.27
N SER A 53 -5.46 -12.91 0.23
CA SER A 53 -4.54 -13.42 1.25
C SER A 53 -3.22 -12.63 1.24
N ARG A 54 -2.38 -12.89 2.23
CA ARG A 54 -1.03 -12.31 2.33
C ARG A 54 -0.15 -12.71 1.14
N GLU A 55 -0.24 -13.97 0.73
CA GLU A 55 0.54 -14.53 -0.37
C GLU A 55 0.18 -13.86 -1.70
N VAL A 56 -1.09 -13.49 -1.90
CA VAL A 56 -1.55 -12.78 -3.11
C VAL A 56 -0.88 -11.41 -3.21
N ILE A 57 -0.92 -10.61 -2.14
CA ILE A 57 -0.30 -9.28 -2.15
C ILE A 57 1.22 -9.35 -2.22
N GLU A 58 1.87 -10.26 -1.49
CA GLU A 58 3.32 -10.45 -1.59
C GLU A 58 3.75 -10.88 -2.99
N GLY A 59 3.00 -11.80 -3.61
CA GLY A 59 3.20 -12.25 -4.98
C GLY A 59 3.05 -11.11 -5.98
N TRP A 60 1.99 -10.31 -5.86
CA TRP A 60 1.74 -9.17 -6.74
C TRP A 60 2.79 -8.06 -6.58
N LEU A 61 3.18 -7.69 -5.36
CA LEU A 61 4.24 -6.70 -5.09
C LEU A 61 5.56 -7.14 -5.72
N LYS A 62 5.92 -8.42 -5.56
CA LYS A 62 7.12 -9.01 -6.15
C LYS A 62 7.08 -8.98 -7.68
N GLN A 63 5.98 -9.41 -8.30
CA GLN A 63 5.82 -9.40 -9.76
C GLN A 63 5.82 -7.99 -10.33
N SER A 64 5.30 -7.03 -9.57
CA SER A 64 5.31 -5.60 -9.91
C SER A 64 6.69 -4.95 -9.67
N GLY A 65 7.68 -5.64 -9.11
CA GLY A 65 8.96 -5.04 -8.75
C GLY A 65 8.82 -3.92 -7.72
N ILE A 66 7.78 -3.98 -6.88
CA ILE A 66 7.54 -3.01 -5.82
C ILE A 66 8.14 -3.59 -4.53
N HIS A 67 9.24 -2.99 -4.09
CA HIS A 67 9.87 -3.34 -2.82
C HIS A 67 9.19 -2.66 -1.65
N TYR A 68 9.08 -3.36 -0.52
CA TYR A 68 8.54 -2.85 0.73
C TYR A 68 9.47 -3.22 1.89
N GLU A 69 9.50 -2.39 2.93
CA GLU A 69 10.25 -2.64 4.17
C GLU A 69 9.50 -3.59 5.09
N TRP A 70 8.18 -3.40 5.18
CA TRP A 70 7.29 -4.29 5.90
C TRP A 70 5.91 -4.34 5.26
N LEU A 71 5.24 -5.47 5.49
CA LEU A 71 3.83 -5.73 5.20
C LEU A 71 3.14 -6.12 6.52
N ARG A 72 1.98 -5.56 6.79
CA ARG A 72 1.16 -5.86 7.97
C ARG A 72 -0.29 -6.04 7.56
N ARG A 73 -0.95 -7.06 8.12
CA ARG A 73 -2.41 -7.17 8.06
C ARG A 73 -3.02 -6.15 9.03
N ILE A 74 -4.14 -5.58 8.65
CA ILE A 74 -4.95 -4.73 9.52
C ILE A 74 -6.10 -5.59 10.04
N ASP A 75 -6.13 -5.83 11.34
CA ASP A 75 -7.21 -6.57 12.00
C ASP A 75 -8.20 -5.63 12.71
N PHE A 76 -7.78 -4.39 12.98
CA PHE A 76 -8.59 -3.37 13.65
C PHE A 76 -8.26 -1.98 13.11
N GLU A 77 -9.29 -1.18 12.86
CA GLU A 77 -9.17 0.21 12.42
C GLU A 77 -10.06 1.12 13.29
N ALA A 78 -9.49 2.24 13.74
CA ALA A 78 -10.23 3.34 14.33
C ALA A 78 -10.18 4.54 13.37
N THR A 79 -11.34 4.94 12.86
CA THR A 79 -11.50 6.16 12.06
C THR A 79 -12.03 7.28 12.96
N ARG A 80 -12.21 8.48 12.41
CA ARG A 80 -12.83 9.59 13.15
C ARG A 80 -14.30 9.28 13.46
N GLU A 81 -14.95 8.51 12.60
CA GLU A 81 -16.39 8.26 12.62
C GLU A 81 -16.75 6.92 13.30
N ALA A 82 -15.87 5.91 13.27
CA ALA A 82 -16.20 4.56 13.73
C ALA A 82 -14.97 3.72 14.10
N PHE A 83 -15.25 2.56 14.70
CA PHE A 83 -14.29 1.45 14.87
C PHE A 83 -14.70 0.29 13.96
N HIS A 84 -13.72 -0.38 13.37
CA HIS A 84 -13.90 -1.49 12.44
C HIS A 84 -13.01 -2.67 12.84
N ASP A 85 -13.60 -3.84 13.02
CA ASP A 85 -12.90 -5.13 13.06
C ASP A 85 -12.83 -5.68 11.62
N LEU A 86 -11.62 -5.93 11.10
CA LEU A 86 -11.34 -6.13 9.66
C LEU A 86 -10.90 -7.56 9.27
#